data_AF-A0A158IIB4-F1
#
_entry.id   AF-A0A158IIB4-F1
#
_cell.length_a   1.000
_cell.length_b   1.000
_cell.length_c   1.000
_cell.angle_alpha   90.00
_cell.angle_beta   90.00
_cell.angle_gamma   90.00
#
_symmetry.space_group_name_H-M   'P 1'
#
loop_
_entity.id
_entity.type
_entity.pdbx_description
1 polymer ?
#
loop_
_entity_poly.entity_id
_entity_poly.type
_entity_poly.pdbx_seq_one_letter_code
_entity_poly.pdbx_strand_id
1 'polypeptide(L)'
;MRRIQFLAAWLSVISTVTIPIAAVSAESVVELKKIVINTDGNVCPITIKDPYHGRLTATRYVTNSLYKPGSHQGELFLQLSCISSDDTEQIKHMLSARYDERRQQWKRDVDGLLPVEQRTTHNFPVRAVNSEGFAVTYDAINGDPKMRSRAFAFCLRHPPVMLCGSSTQIARPYYKESDLLPFALTLVRSISFIDGPLKTN
;
A
#
# COMPACT_ATOMS: atom_id res chain seq x y z
N MET A 1 0.76 63.37 71.56
CA MET A 1 1.66 63.42 70.37
C MET A 1 2.25 62.04 70.12
N ARG A 2 1.76 61.31 69.11
CA ARG A 2 2.40 60.10 68.57
C ARG A 2 1.94 59.97 67.10
N ARG A 3 2.87 60.20 66.18
CA ARG A 3 2.70 60.02 64.73
C ARG A 3 2.92 58.54 64.41
N ILE A 4 1.99 57.91 63.70
CA ILE A 4 2.19 56.58 63.10
C ILE A 4 2.09 56.79 61.58
N GLN A 5 3.24 56.56 60.92
CA GLN A 5 3.40 56.66 59.47
C GLN A 5 2.91 55.37 58.82
N PHE A 6 2.05 55.49 57.80
CA PHE A 6 1.69 54.39 56.91
C PHE A 6 2.80 54.22 55.85
N LEU A 7 3.43 53.06 55.83
CA LEU A 7 4.31 52.62 54.73
C LEU A 7 3.46 51.81 53.73
N ALA A 8 3.27 52.36 52.53
CA ALA A 8 2.67 51.65 51.41
C ALA A 8 3.74 50.76 50.74
N ALA A 9 3.56 49.45 50.79
CA ALA A 9 4.38 48.48 50.07
C ALA A 9 3.87 48.33 48.63
N TRP A 10 4.69 48.70 47.65
CA TRP A 10 4.45 48.46 46.23
C TRP A 10 4.92 47.04 45.86
N LEU A 11 4.00 46.19 45.39
CA LEU A 11 4.29 44.87 44.81
C LEU A 11 4.42 45.01 43.29
N SER A 12 5.64 44.90 42.77
CA SER A 12 5.90 44.84 41.33
C SER A 12 5.60 43.45 40.79
N VAL A 13 4.61 43.36 39.89
CA VAL A 13 4.25 42.14 39.15
C VAL A 13 5.24 41.96 37.99
N ILE A 14 6.06 40.92 38.03
CA ILE A 14 6.95 40.53 36.93
C ILE A 14 6.14 39.65 35.97
N SER A 15 5.66 40.21 34.86
CA SER A 15 5.05 39.44 33.78
C SER A 15 6.15 38.72 32.98
N THR A 16 6.27 37.41 33.18
CA THR A 16 7.11 36.56 32.34
C THR A 16 6.40 36.33 31.00
N VAL A 17 6.94 36.91 29.93
CA VAL A 17 6.50 36.64 28.55
C VAL A 17 6.99 35.24 28.16
N THR A 18 6.12 34.24 28.24
CA THR A 18 6.37 32.92 27.69
C THR A 18 6.10 32.96 26.18
N ILE A 19 7.16 32.88 25.38
CA ILE A 19 7.04 32.71 23.93
C ILE A 19 6.56 31.27 23.69
N PRO A 20 5.39 31.04 23.07
CA PRO A 20 4.95 29.70 22.72
C PRO A 20 5.90 29.15 21.65
N ILE A 21 6.65 28.09 22.01
CA ILE A 21 7.39 27.29 21.03
C ILE A 21 6.34 26.56 20.21
N ALA A 22 6.09 27.03 18.99
CA ALA A 22 5.26 26.32 18.04
C ALA A 22 5.90 24.94 17.80
N ALA A 23 5.19 23.88 18.15
CA ALA A 23 5.59 22.53 17.81
C ALA A 23 5.58 22.41 16.28
N VAL A 24 6.78 22.38 15.68
CA VAL A 24 6.94 22.01 14.27
C VAL A 24 6.55 20.55 14.18
N SER A 25 5.31 20.29 13.74
CA SER A 25 4.89 18.97 13.29
C SER A 25 5.78 18.62 12.10
N ALA A 26 6.76 17.75 12.32
CA ALA A 26 7.59 17.21 11.25
C ALA A 26 6.67 16.44 10.29
N GLU A 27 6.29 17.10 9.20
CA GLU A 27 5.54 16.50 8.11
C GLU A 27 6.44 15.43 7.50
N SER A 28 6.10 14.15 7.71
CA SER A 28 6.87 13.05 7.14
C SER A 28 6.84 13.18 5.63
N VAL A 29 7.97 13.55 5.02
CA VAL A 29 8.09 13.75 3.58
C VAL A 29 7.87 12.40 2.90
N VAL A 30 6.72 12.25 2.23
CA VAL A 30 6.40 11.05 1.46
C VAL A 30 7.37 10.96 0.28
N GLU A 31 8.13 9.88 0.20
CA GLU A 31 9.16 9.69 -0.82
C GLU A 31 8.53 9.27 -2.16
N LEU A 32 8.88 9.93 -3.26
CA LEU A 32 8.47 9.53 -4.60
C LEU A 32 9.56 8.68 -5.25
N LYS A 33 9.27 7.41 -5.50
CA LYS A 33 10.20 6.45 -6.12
C LYS A 33 9.85 6.26 -7.58
N LYS A 34 10.85 6.33 -8.47
CA LYS A 34 10.71 6.04 -9.91
C LYS A 34 11.44 4.76 -10.24
N ILE A 35 10.83 3.87 -11.01
CA ILE A 35 11.45 2.62 -11.42
C ILE A 35 10.88 2.11 -12.74
N VAL A 36 11.63 1.23 -13.39
CA VAL A 36 11.17 0.47 -14.54
C VAL A 36 11.06 -1.00 -14.15
N ILE A 37 9.84 -1.54 -14.20
CA ILE A 37 9.60 -2.98 -14.03
C ILE A 37 9.67 -3.61 -15.40
N ASN A 38 10.54 -4.60 -15.59
CA ASN A 38 10.71 -5.32 -16.85
C ASN A 38 10.52 -6.82 -16.60
N THR A 39 9.63 -7.45 -17.38
CA THR A 39 9.41 -8.90 -17.34
C THR A 39 9.11 -9.38 -18.75
N ASP A 40 9.90 -10.33 -19.24
CA ASP A 40 9.72 -10.96 -20.56
C ASP A 40 9.56 -9.96 -21.72
N GLY A 41 10.29 -8.84 -21.66
CA GLY A 41 10.26 -7.79 -22.69
C GLY A 41 9.16 -6.74 -22.53
N ASN A 42 8.19 -6.95 -21.63
CA ASN A 42 7.21 -5.93 -21.27
C ASN A 42 7.82 -4.94 -20.27
N VAL A 43 7.54 -3.66 -20.47
CA VAL A 43 8.14 -2.57 -19.70
C VAL A 43 7.06 -1.69 -19.08
N CYS A 44 7.10 -1.56 -17.75
CA CYS A 44 6.19 -0.72 -16.98
C CYS A 44 7.02 0.33 -16.24
N PRO A 45 7.24 1.51 -16.83
CA PRO A 45 7.85 2.63 -16.14
C PRO A 45 6.82 3.24 -15.20
N ILE A 46 7.13 3.28 -13.90
CA ILE A 46 6.19 3.70 -12.87
C ILE A 46 6.82 4.64 -11.85
N THR A 47 5.95 5.39 -11.20
CA THR A 47 6.24 6.07 -9.94
C THR A 47 5.36 5.54 -8.82
N ILE A 48 5.89 5.54 -7.60
CA ILE A 48 5.20 5.10 -6.39
C ILE A 48 5.42 6.17 -5.32
N LYS A 49 4.36 6.64 -4.66
CA LYS A 49 4.50 7.43 -3.43
C LYS A 49 4.61 6.45 -2.28
N ASP A 50 5.77 6.41 -1.64
CA ASP A 50 6.09 5.42 -0.62
C ASP A 50 6.00 6.03 0.79
N PRO A 51 4.84 5.90 1.47
CA PRO A 51 4.68 6.39 2.84
C PRO A 51 5.35 5.48 3.88
N TYR A 52 5.91 4.33 3.47
CA TYR A 52 6.45 3.32 4.39
C TYR A 52 7.97 3.19 4.32
N HIS A 53 8.63 4.02 3.52
CA HIS A 53 10.09 4.01 3.32
C HIS A 53 10.62 2.60 2.98
N GLY A 54 9.86 1.84 2.20
CA GLY A 54 10.21 0.52 1.74
C GLY A 54 11.32 0.55 0.68
N ARG A 55 11.99 -0.58 0.49
CA ARG A 55 12.93 -0.78 -0.60
C ARG A 55 12.20 -1.24 -1.85
N LEU A 56 12.27 -0.44 -2.91
CA LEU A 56 11.75 -0.76 -4.23
C LEU A 56 12.88 -1.21 -5.15
N THR A 57 12.72 -2.35 -5.81
CA THR A 57 13.61 -2.87 -6.88
C THR A 57 12.79 -3.22 -8.11
N ALA A 58 13.46 -3.57 -9.22
CA ALA A 58 12.80 -3.84 -10.50
C ALA A 58 11.82 -5.03 -10.49
N THR A 59 11.78 -5.80 -9.40
CA THR A 59 10.98 -7.03 -9.26
C THR A 59 10.24 -7.13 -7.93
N ARG A 60 10.46 -6.21 -6.98
CA ARG A 60 9.82 -6.29 -5.66
C ARG A 60 9.78 -4.96 -4.91
N TYR A 61 8.85 -4.86 -3.98
CA TYR A 61 8.77 -3.84 -2.95
C TYR A 61 8.75 -4.49 -1.57
N VAL A 62 9.52 -3.96 -0.63
CA VAL A 62 9.73 -4.55 0.70
C VAL A 62 9.83 -3.48 1.78
N THR A 63 9.02 -3.52 2.83
CA THR A 63 9.12 -2.57 3.97
C THR A 63 10.03 -3.08 5.08
N ASN A 64 10.88 -2.22 5.67
CA ASN A 64 11.82 -2.61 6.73
C ASN A 64 11.17 -2.73 8.14
N SER A 65 10.00 -3.37 8.23
CA SER A 65 9.08 -3.44 9.39
C SER A 65 8.02 -2.34 9.42
N LEU A 66 6.77 -2.73 9.18
CA LEU A 66 5.58 -1.91 9.43
C LEU A 66 5.14 -1.92 10.91
N TYR A 67 5.84 -2.65 11.79
CA TYR A 67 5.41 -2.91 13.16
C TYR A 67 6.38 -2.47 14.27
N LYS A 68 5.75 -2.20 15.43
CA LYS A 68 6.33 -2.00 16.77
C LYS A 68 6.57 -3.35 17.49
N PRO A 69 7.41 -3.40 18.55
CA PRO A 69 7.69 -4.65 19.28
C PRO A 69 6.42 -5.32 19.82
N GLY A 70 6.25 -6.63 19.56
CA GLY A 70 5.19 -7.46 20.15
C GLY A 70 4.12 -7.98 19.19
N SER A 71 4.09 -7.58 17.90
CA SER A 71 3.15 -8.13 16.92
C SER A 71 3.77 -9.26 16.09
N HIS A 72 2.96 -10.28 15.77
CA HIS A 72 3.34 -11.35 14.87
C HIS A 72 3.03 -10.94 13.42
N GLN A 73 4.10 -10.64 12.66
CA GLN A 73 4.18 -10.27 11.23
C GLN A 73 3.89 -8.79 10.91
N GLY A 74 4.72 -8.07 10.15
CA GLY A 74 6.00 -8.39 9.50
C GLY A 74 6.00 -7.89 8.06
N GLU A 75 7.00 -7.09 7.68
CA GLU A 75 7.39 -6.73 6.30
C GLU A 75 6.33 -6.96 5.19
N LEU A 76 5.72 -5.88 4.68
CA LEU A 76 4.98 -5.95 3.42
C LEU A 76 5.97 -6.27 2.29
N PHE A 77 5.84 -7.46 1.73
CA PHE A 77 6.57 -7.93 0.55
C PHE A 77 5.59 -8.03 -0.62
N LEU A 78 5.91 -7.36 -1.73
CA LEU A 78 5.21 -7.49 -3.00
C LEU A 78 6.21 -7.87 -4.08
N GLN A 79 6.00 -9.00 -4.76
CA GLN A 79 6.65 -9.29 -6.03
C GLN A 79 5.94 -8.52 -7.12
N LEU A 80 6.68 -7.89 -8.03
CA LEU A 80 6.16 -7.07 -9.13
C LEU A 80 6.57 -7.67 -10.47
N SER A 81 5.67 -7.62 -11.44
CA SER A 81 5.92 -8.00 -12.83
C SER A 81 5.18 -7.05 -13.78
N CYS A 82 5.75 -6.84 -14.95
CA CYS A 82 5.09 -6.15 -16.04
C CYS A 82 4.70 -7.18 -17.10
N ILE A 83 3.42 -7.27 -17.45
CA ILE A 83 2.93 -8.24 -18.42
C ILE A 83 2.17 -7.54 -19.53
N SER A 84 1.86 -8.24 -20.62
CA SER A 84 0.97 -7.71 -21.66
C SER A 84 -0.44 -7.52 -21.10
N SER A 85 -1.11 -6.43 -21.47
CA SER A 85 -2.53 -6.25 -21.11
C SER A 85 -3.45 -7.27 -21.79
N ASP A 86 -2.95 -7.96 -22.81
CA ASP A 86 -3.70 -8.93 -23.62
C ASP A 86 -3.47 -10.39 -23.15
N ASP A 87 -2.60 -10.61 -22.16
CA ASP A 87 -2.35 -11.95 -21.59
C ASP A 87 -3.46 -12.36 -20.62
N THR A 88 -4.62 -12.66 -21.20
CA THR A 88 -5.84 -13.01 -20.45
C THR A 88 -5.68 -14.25 -19.57
N GLU A 89 -4.85 -15.21 -19.96
CA GLU A 89 -4.62 -16.44 -19.21
C GLU A 89 -3.79 -16.19 -17.96
N GLN A 90 -2.68 -15.44 -18.08
CA GLN A 90 -1.87 -15.07 -16.92
C GLN A 90 -2.65 -14.19 -15.94
N ILE A 91 -3.44 -13.25 -16.46
CA ILE A 91 -4.33 -12.39 -15.65
C ILE A 91 -5.36 -13.24 -14.91
N LYS A 92 -6.00 -14.20 -15.60
CA LYS A 92 -6.98 -15.10 -15.00
C LYS A 92 -6.37 -15.95 -13.91
N HIS A 93 -5.18 -16.50 -14.15
CA HIS A 93 -4.47 -17.31 -13.17
C HIS A 93 -4.11 -16.51 -11.90
N MET A 94 -3.67 -15.25 -12.07
CA MET A 94 -3.26 -14.43 -10.94
C MET A 94 -4.43 -13.85 -10.14
N LEU A 95 -5.49 -13.41 -10.82
CA LEU A 95 -6.56 -12.64 -10.18
C LEU A 95 -7.87 -13.40 -10.02
N SER A 96 -8.06 -14.56 -10.66
CA SER A 96 -9.38 -15.18 -10.81
C SER A 96 -10.41 -14.17 -11.34
N ALA A 97 -10.01 -13.43 -12.35
CA ALA A 97 -10.76 -12.34 -12.95
C ALA A 97 -10.41 -12.17 -14.42
N ARG A 98 -11.33 -11.59 -15.18
CA ARG A 98 -11.13 -11.21 -16.58
C ARG A 98 -11.58 -9.79 -16.83
N TYR A 99 -10.94 -9.12 -17.77
CA TYR A 99 -11.38 -7.81 -18.24
C TYR A 99 -12.37 -7.97 -19.39
N ASP A 100 -13.56 -7.39 -19.25
CA ASP A 100 -14.55 -7.31 -20.33
C ASP A 100 -14.28 -6.07 -21.17
N GLU A 101 -13.57 -6.23 -22.28
CA GLU A 101 -13.23 -5.14 -23.21
C GLU A 101 -14.48 -4.44 -23.79
N ARG A 102 -15.61 -5.13 -23.93
CA ARG A 102 -16.83 -4.50 -24.47
C ARG A 102 -17.45 -3.54 -23.47
N ARG A 103 -17.39 -3.90 -22.18
CA ARG A 103 -17.94 -3.10 -21.09
C ARG A 103 -16.91 -2.22 -20.40
N GLN A 104 -15.63 -2.36 -20.75
CA GLN A 104 -14.49 -1.74 -20.08
C GLN A 104 -14.54 -1.97 -18.55
N GLN A 105 -14.79 -3.21 -18.15
CA GLN A 105 -15.03 -3.57 -16.74
C GLN A 105 -14.39 -4.90 -16.35
N TRP A 106 -13.81 -4.93 -15.16
CA TRP A 106 -13.35 -6.17 -14.53
C TRP A 106 -14.51 -7.03 -14.07
N LYS A 107 -14.42 -8.33 -14.36
CA LYS A 107 -15.37 -9.34 -13.91
C LYS A 107 -14.65 -10.44 -13.16
N ARG A 108 -15.21 -10.82 -12.02
CA ARG A 108 -14.82 -12.02 -11.29
C ARG A 108 -15.00 -13.24 -12.19
N ASP A 109 -13.98 -14.09 -12.25
CA ASP A 109 -13.95 -15.35 -13.02
C ASP A 109 -13.31 -16.43 -12.14
N VAL A 110 -14.17 -17.12 -11.38
CA VAL A 110 -13.78 -18.14 -10.39
C VAL A 110 -14.28 -19.54 -10.78
N ASP A 111 -14.68 -19.72 -12.03
CA ASP A 111 -15.32 -20.94 -12.50
C ASP A 111 -14.38 -22.17 -12.42
N GLY A 112 -13.06 -21.93 -12.40
CA GLY A 112 -12.03 -22.96 -12.22
C GLY A 112 -11.70 -23.31 -10.76
N LEU A 113 -12.31 -22.64 -9.78
CA LEU A 113 -12.03 -22.86 -8.37
C LEU A 113 -13.05 -23.82 -7.72
N LEU A 114 -12.62 -24.58 -6.73
CA LEU A 114 -13.51 -25.38 -5.89
C LEU A 114 -14.48 -24.49 -5.10
N PRO A 115 -15.69 -24.97 -4.72
CA PRO A 115 -16.67 -24.16 -3.99
C PRO A 115 -16.13 -23.53 -2.69
N VAL A 116 -15.19 -24.18 -2.02
CA VAL A 116 -14.55 -23.65 -0.81
C VAL A 116 -13.57 -22.52 -1.13
N GLU A 117 -12.81 -22.65 -2.21
CA GLU A 117 -11.88 -21.61 -2.70
C GLU A 117 -12.66 -20.39 -3.20
N GLN A 118 -13.77 -20.60 -3.90
CA GLN A 118 -14.66 -19.51 -4.30
C GLN A 118 -15.19 -18.69 -3.12
N ARG A 119 -15.35 -19.29 -1.93
CA ARG A 119 -15.79 -18.57 -0.73
C ARG A 119 -14.66 -17.78 -0.06
N THR A 120 -13.40 -18.17 -0.26
CA THR A 120 -12.22 -17.52 0.33
C THR A 120 -11.48 -16.61 -0.64
N THR A 121 -11.84 -16.61 -1.92
CA THR A 121 -11.34 -15.69 -2.93
C THR A 121 -12.20 -14.43 -2.98
N HIS A 122 -11.66 -13.30 -2.52
CA HIS A 122 -12.34 -12.00 -2.55
C HIS A 122 -11.69 -11.09 -3.58
N ASN A 123 -12.48 -10.73 -4.57
CA ASN A 123 -12.10 -9.89 -5.70
C ASN A 123 -12.70 -8.50 -5.57
N PHE A 124 -11.93 -7.45 -5.88
CA PHE A 124 -12.43 -6.08 -5.83
C PHE A 124 -11.67 -5.15 -6.78
N PRO A 125 -12.33 -4.11 -7.32
CA PRO A 125 -11.66 -3.13 -8.17
C PRO A 125 -10.65 -2.32 -7.38
N VAL A 126 -9.56 -1.92 -8.04
CA VAL A 126 -8.57 -0.99 -7.50
C VAL A 126 -8.27 0.09 -8.54
N ARG A 127 -8.19 1.33 -8.10
CA ARG A 127 -7.84 2.48 -8.93
C ARG A 127 -6.52 3.06 -8.42
N ALA A 128 -5.55 3.16 -9.32
CA ALA A 128 -4.30 3.86 -9.08
C ALA A 128 -4.37 5.28 -9.64
N VAL A 129 -3.26 6.01 -9.70
CA VAL A 129 -3.27 7.45 -10.06
C VAL A 129 -3.79 7.68 -11.48
N ASN A 130 -3.30 6.92 -12.45
CA ASN A 130 -3.64 7.02 -13.87
C ASN A 130 -3.94 5.66 -14.52
N SER A 131 -4.37 4.68 -13.71
CA SER A 131 -4.75 3.35 -14.20
C SER A 131 -5.82 2.72 -13.31
N GLU A 132 -6.50 1.74 -13.87
CA GLU A 132 -7.52 0.96 -13.17
C GLU A 132 -7.19 -0.52 -13.23
N GLY A 133 -7.68 -1.26 -12.27
CA GLY A 133 -7.27 -2.63 -12.07
C GLY A 133 -8.21 -3.42 -11.21
N PHE A 134 -7.74 -4.59 -10.87
CA PHE A 134 -8.44 -5.52 -9.99
C PHE A 134 -7.47 -6.12 -9.01
N ALA A 135 -7.96 -6.41 -7.82
CA ALA A 135 -7.21 -7.07 -6.79
C ALA A 135 -7.98 -8.28 -6.28
N VAL A 136 -7.24 -9.22 -5.72
CA VAL A 136 -7.76 -10.44 -5.13
C VAL A 136 -7.05 -10.69 -3.81
N THR A 137 -7.80 -11.22 -2.86
CA THR A 137 -7.25 -11.89 -1.68
C THR A 137 -7.73 -13.32 -1.65
N TYR A 138 -6.90 -14.21 -1.15
CA TYR A 138 -7.20 -15.63 -1.03
C TYR A 138 -6.75 -16.13 0.34
N ASP A 139 -7.68 -16.66 1.13
CA ASP A 139 -7.37 -17.32 2.40
C ASP A 139 -7.05 -18.79 2.17
N ALA A 140 -5.93 -19.25 2.73
CA ALA A 140 -5.59 -20.66 2.77
C ALA A 140 -6.72 -21.46 3.44
N ILE A 141 -7.19 -22.52 2.79
CA ILE A 141 -8.37 -23.29 3.22
C ILE A 141 -8.02 -24.52 4.06
N ASN A 142 -6.76 -24.93 4.06
CA ASN A 142 -6.26 -26.16 4.69
C ASN A 142 -5.27 -25.85 5.83
N GLY A 143 -4.91 -26.88 6.59
CA GLY A 143 -3.99 -26.77 7.74
C GLY A 143 -4.62 -26.11 8.99
N ASP A 144 -3.77 -25.89 10.00
CA ASP A 144 -4.13 -25.25 11.26
C ASP A 144 -4.64 -23.82 11.02
N PRO A 145 -5.86 -23.46 11.47
CA PRO A 145 -6.39 -22.10 11.38
C PRO A 145 -5.44 -21.00 11.84
N LYS A 146 -4.59 -21.24 12.84
CA LYS A 146 -3.62 -20.26 13.36
C LYS A 146 -2.44 -20.03 12.43
N MET A 147 -2.20 -20.95 11.50
CA MET A 147 -1.09 -20.92 10.55
C MET A 147 -1.51 -20.54 9.13
N ARG A 148 -2.83 -20.44 8.87
CA ARG A 148 -3.36 -20.02 7.57
C ARG A 148 -2.95 -18.58 7.26
N SER A 149 -2.54 -18.36 6.02
CA SER A 149 -2.24 -17.05 5.47
C SER A 149 -3.37 -16.55 4.58
N ARG A 150 -3.45 -15.22 4.45
CA ARG A 150 -4.14 -14.52 3.38
C ARG A 150 -3.12 -14.06 2.36
N ALA A 151 -3.23 -14.50 1.13
CA ALA A 151 -2.48 -13.97 0.00
C ALA A 151 -3.17 -12.74 -0.59
N PHE A 152 -2.42 -11.94 -1.34
CA PHE A 152 -2.91 -10.77 -2.06
C PHE A 152 -2.27 -10.71 -3.45
N ALA A 153 -3.04 -10.37 -4.46
CA ALA A 153 -2.52 -10.01 -5.77
C ALA A 153 -3.33 -8.87 -6.38
N PHE A 154 -2.71 -8.13 -7.28
CA PHE A 154 -3.35 -7.06 -8.03
C PHE A 154 -2.76 -6.97 -9.44
N CYS A 155 -3.53 -6.42 -10.37
CA CYS A 155 -3.02 -5.94 -11.64
C CYS A 155 -3.65 -4.60 -12.01
N LEU A 156 -2.83 -3.66 -12.48
CA LEU A 156 -3.20 -2.33 -12.95
C LEU A 156 -3.01 -2.25 -14.46
N ARG A 157 -4.09 -2.01 -15.19
CA ARG A 157 -4.13 -1.98 -16.65
C ARG A 157 -3.68 -0.62 -17.17
N HIS A 158 -2.70 -0.62 -18.08
CA HIS A 158 -2.23 0.57 -18.79
C HIS A 158 -1.72 0.15 -20.19
N PRO A 159 -2.61 -0.02 -21.18
CA PRO A 159 -2.26 -0.62 -22.46
C PRO A 159 -1.05 0.03 -23.13
N PRO A 160 -0.18 -0.77 -23.77
CA PRO A 160 -0.34 -2.21 -24.03
C PRO A 160 0.13 -3.12 -22.88
N VAL A 161 0.40 -2.57 -21.70
CA VAL A 161 0.97 -3.30 -20.57
C VAL A 161 0.03 -3.35 -19.36
N MET A 162 0.40 -4.19 -18.41
CA MET A 162 -0.25 -4.31 -17.12
C MET A 162 0.81 -4.51 -16.05
N LEU A 163 0.78 -3.68 -15.00
CA LEU A 163 1.62 -3.89 -13.82
C LEU A 163 0.88 -4.81 -12.87
N CYS A 164 1.44 -5.98 -12.61
CA CYS A 164 0.92 -6.91 -11.63
C CYS A 164 1.83 -6.99 -10.41
N GLY A 165 1.24 -7.35 -9.28
CA GLY A 165 2.01 -7.68 -8.09
C GLY A 165 1.30 -8.64 -7.16
N SER A 166 2.07 -9.38 -6.39
CA SER A 166 1.54 -10.40 -5.48
C SER A 166 2.36 -10.56 -4.21
N SER A 167 1.68 -11.07 -3.19
CA SER A 167 2.26 -11.50 -1.93
C SER A 167 1.57 -12.77 -1.47
N THR A 168 2.37 -13.77 -1.09
CA THR A 168 1.83 -15.04 -0.57
C THR A 168 1.25 -14.91 0.83
N GLN A 169 1.54 -13.80 1.53
CA GLN A 169 1.07 -13.57 2.88
C GLN A 169 1.05 -12.08 3.22
N ILE A 170 -0.15 -11.52 3.28
CA ILE A 170 -0.43 -10.17 3.80
C ILE A 170 -1.16 -10.19 5.15
N ALA A 171 -1.64 -11.36 5.60
CA ALA A 171 -2.25 -11.50 6.91
C ALA A 171 -2.24 -12.97 7.35
N ARG A 172 -2.47 -13.19 8.63
CA ARG A 172 -2.98 -14.43 9.21
C ARG A 172 -4.38 -14.16 9.72
N PRO A 173 -5.46 -14.63 9.05
CA PRO A 173 -6.84 -14.28 9.42
C PRO A 173 -7.20 -14.56 10.89
N TYR A 174 -6.53 -15.52 11.54
CA TYR A 174 -6.69 -15.79 12.98
C TYR A 174 -6.23 -14.63 13.88
N TYR A 175 -5.20 -13.89 13.47
CA TYR A 175 -4.62 -12.75 14.21
C TYR A 175 -4.92 -11.45 13.46
N LYS A 176 -5.96 -10.72 13.89
CA LYS A 176 -6.44 -9.51 13.19
C LYS A 176 -5.36 -8.43 13.07
N GLU A 177 -4.44 -8.37 14.03
CA GLU A 177 -3.35 -7.41 14.07
C GLU A 177 -2.26 -7.68 13.04
N SER A 178 -2.38 -8.72 12.21
CA SER A 178 -1.44 -9.05 11.14
C SER A 178 -1.85 -8.54 9.77
N ASP A 179 -3.01 -7.86 9.64
CA ASP A 179 -3.57 -7.48 8.34
C ASP A 179 -2.83 -6.30 7.70
N LEU A 180 -2.08 -6.61 6.64
CA LEU A 180 -1.34 -5.64 5.82
C LEU A 180 -2.11 -5.20 4.57
N LEU A 181 -3.35 -5.67 4.35
CA LEU A 181 -4.13 -5.28 3.18
C LEU A 181 -4.27 -3.76 3.05
N PRO A 182 -4.56 -2.98 4.12
CA PRO A 182 -4.66 -1.52 4.00
C PRO A 182 -3.36 -0.87 3.53
N PHE A 183 -2.22 -1.41 3.96
CA PHE A 183 -0.89 -0.93 3.57
C PHE A 183 -0.60 -1.24 2.10
N ALA A 184 -0.88 -2.48 1.68
CA ALA A 184 -0.75 -2.89 0.28
C ALA A 184 -1.63 -2.03 -0.63
N LEU A 185 -2.89 -1.78 -0.26
CA LEU A 185 -3.80 -0.96 -1.07
C LEU A 185 -3.39 0.50 -1.12
N THR A 186 -2.84 1.06 -0.04
CA THR A 186 -2.30 2.43 -0.04
C THR A 186 -1.15 2.55 -1.04
N LEU A 187 -0.24 1.57 -1.04
CA LEU A 187 0.86 1.52 -2.00
C LEU A 187 0.34 1.38 -3.44
N VAL A 188 -0.54 0.42 -3.72
CA VAL A 188 -1.10 0.18 -5.06
C VAL A 188 -1.82 1.41 -5.61
N ARG A 189 -2.61 2.10 -4.77
CA ARG A 189 -3.32 3.33 -5.16
C ARG A 189 -2.39 4.49 -5.49
N SER A 190 -1.17 4.47 -4.97
CA SER A 190 -0.16 5.50 -5.22
C SER A 190 0.59 5.33 -6.54
N ILE A 191 0.45 4.17 -7.20
CA ILE A 191 1.18 3.87 -8.43
C ILE A 191 0.68 4.76 -9.56
N SER A 192 1.62 5.31 -10.33
CA SER A 192 1.34 6.01 -11.59
C SER A 192 2.27 5.47 -12.67
N PHE A 193 1.72 5.12 -13.82
CA PHE A 193 2.50 4.88 -15.02
C PHE A 193 3.12 6.19 -15.51
N ILE A 194 4.32 6.11 -16.07
CA ILE A 194 5.01 7.25 -16.67
C ILE A 194 4.78 7.20 -18.18
N ASP A 195 3.97 8.11 -18.68
CA ASP A 195 3.65 8.22 -20.11
C ASP A 195 4.70 9.12 -20.78
N GLY A 196 5.48 8.55 -21.72
CA GLY A 196 6.47 9.29 -22.50
C GLY A 196 7.87 8.67 -22.52
N PRO A 197 8.81 9.21 -23.33
CA PRO A 197 10.17 8.70 -23.40
C PRO A 197 10.83 8.81 -22.03
N LEU A 198 11.33 7.68 -21.50
CA LEU A 198 12.17 7.68 -20.31
C LEU A 198 13.41 8.49 -20.62
N LYS A 199 13.50 9.70 -20.05
CA LYS A 199 14.73 10.50 -20.12
C LYS A 199 15.80 9.74 -19.35
N THR A 200 16.68 9.07 -20.08
CA THR A 200 17.95 8.57 -19.57
C THR A 200 18.83 9.79 -19.30
N ASN A 201 19.11 10.07 -18.02
CA ASN A 201 20.22 10.95 -17.65
C ASN A 201 21.52 10.17 -17.73
#